data_AF-A0A2J7ZG30-F1
#
_entry.id   AF-A0A2J7ZG30-F1
#
_cell.length_a   1.000
_cell.length_b   1.000
_cell.length_c   1.000
_cell.angle_alpha   90.00
_cell.angle_beta   90.00
_cell.angle_gamma   90.00
#
_symmetry.space_group_name_H-M   'P 1'
#
loop_
_entity.id
_entity.type
_entity.pdbx_description
1 polymer ?
#
loop_
_entity_poly.entity_id
_entity_poly.type
_entity_poly.pdbx_seq_one_letter_code
_entity_poly.pdbx_strand_id
1 'polypeptide(L)' 'EDTNLCAIHAKRVTIMPKDIQLARRIRGERA' A
#
# COMPACT_ATOMS: atom_id res chain seq x y z
N GLU A 1 -5.73 -6.37 1.23
CA GLU A 1 -5.03 -6.91 0.06
C GLU A 1 -4.25 -5.85 -0.72
N ASP A 2 -4.83 -4.67 -0.92
CA ASP A 2 -4.22 -3.55 -1.67
C ASP A 2 -2.85 -3.12 -1.15
N THR A 3 -2.61 -3.19 0.17
CA THR A 3 -1.30 -2.93 0.76
C THR A 3 -0.24 -3.96 0.33
N ASN A 4 -0.61 -5.25 0.22
CA ASN A 4 0.29 -6.30 -0.27
C ASN A 4 0.59 -6.09 -1.75
N LEU A 5 -0.39 -5.66 -2.54
CA LEU A 5 -0.18 -5.30 -3.95
C LEU A 5 0.78 -4.11 -4.09
N CYS A 6 0.67 -3.10 -3.22
CA CYS A 6 1.60 -1.96 -3.20
C CYS A 6 3.04 -2.40 -2.85
N ALA A 7 3.20 -3.31 -1.87
CA ALA A 7 4.51 -3.85 -1.52
C ALA A 7 5.12 -4.68 -2.66
N ILE A 8 4.34 -5.55 -3.31
CA ILE A 8 4.75 -6.37 -4.45
C ILE A 8 5.11 -5.49 -5.67
N HIS A 9 4.32 -4.46 -5.95
CA HIS A 9 4.62 -3.49 -7.01
C HIS A 9 5.98 -2.81 -6.80
N ALA A 10 6.33 -2.54 -5.54
CA ALA A 10 7.63 -2.02 -5.14
C ALA A 10 8.70 -3.11 -4.93
N LYS A 11 8.48 -4.35 -5.40
CA LYS A 11 9.38 -5.51 -5.30
C LYS A 11 9.80 -5.85 -3.85
N ARG A 12 8.88 -5.68 -2.89
CA ARG A 12 9.09 -6.00 -1.48
C ARG A 12 8.13 -7.09 -1.02
N VAL A 13 8.62 -7.93 -0.12
CA VAL A 13 7.81 -8.98 0.55
C VAL A 13 7.25 -8.47 1.88
N THR A 14 7.99 -7.59 2.56
CA THR A 14 7.57 -7.00 3.84
C THR A 14 6.76 -5.72 3.61
N ILE A 15 5.59 -5.64 4.24
CA ILE A 15 4.73 -4.46 4.26
C ILE A 15 5.39 -3.34 5.07
N MET A 16 5.38 -2.14 4.52
CA MET A 16 5.87 -0.93 5.18
C MET A 16 4.76 0.12 5.30
N PRO A 17 4.86 1.07 6.24
CA PRO A 17 3.84 2.13 6.40
C PRO A 17 3.52 2.91 5.12
N LYS A 18 4.51 3.09 4.24
CA LYS A 18 4.33 3.73 2.92
C LYS A 18 3.38 2.96 1.99
N ASP A 19 3.32 1.63 2.10
CA ASP A 19 2.38 0.81 1.31
C ASP A 19 0.95 1.01 1.78
N ILE A 20 0.77 1.18 3.09
CA ILE A 20 -0.53 1.45 3.70
C ILE A 20 -1.00 2.85 3.29
N GLN A 21 -0.12 3.84 3.37
CA GLN A 21 -0.42 5.21 2.93
C GLN A 21 -0.78 5.26 1.44
N LEU A 22 -0.05 4.53 0.60
CA LEU A 22 -0.33 4.45 -0.83
C LEU A 22 -1.67 3.76 -1.10
N ALA A 23 -1.92 2.61 -0.48
CA ALA A 23 -3.18 1.88 -0.62
C ALA A 23 -4.38 2.75 -0.20
N ARG A 24 -4.28 3.47 0.93
CA ARG A 24 -5.32 4.41 1.40
C ARG A 24 -5.54 5.57 0.42
N ARG A 25 -4.47 6.14 -0.13
CA ARG A 25 -4.55 7.20 -1.15
C ARG A 25 -5.25 6.70 -2.43
N ILE A 26 -4.91 5.50 -2.90
CA ILE A 26 -5.52 4.88 -4.09
C ILE A 26 -7.00 4.57 -3.85
N ARG A 27 -7.35 4.05 -2.68
CA ARG A 27 -8.75 3.80 -2.29
C ARG A 27 -9.60 5.06 -2.15
N GLY A 28 -8.97 6.24 -2.10
CA GLY A 28 -9.69 7.49 -1.84
C GLY A 28 -10.26 7.55 -0.42
N GLU A 29 -9.78 6.71 0.51
CA GLU A 29 -10.05 6.78 1.95
C GLU A 29 -9.36 8.04 2.49
N ARG A 30 -9.96 9.20 2.20
CA ARG A 30 -9.68 10.44 2.90
C ARG A 30 -10.10 10.22 4.36
N ALA A 31 -9.23 10.62 5.28
CA ALA A 31 -9.66 10.89 6.63
C ALA A 31 -10.76 11.96 6.61
#